data_AF-A0A839GJB7-F1
#
_entry.id   AF-A0A839GJB7-F1
#
_cell.length_a   1.000
_cell.length_b   1.000
_cell.length_c   1.000
_cell.angle_alpha   90.00
_cell.angle_beta   90.00
_cell.angle_gamma   90.00
#
_symmetry.space_group_name_H-M   'P 1'
#
loop_
_entity.id
_entity.type
_entity.pdbx_description
1 polymer ?
#
loop_
_entity_poly.entity_id
_entity_poly.type
_entity_poly.pdbx_seq_one_letter_code
_entity_poly.pdbx_strand_id
1 'polypeptide(L)'
;MLLLASGACSSRTSNFNFDSGAWKSDVHGCEGKRQELQKELEAIRLDLIGLKEYDIRSLFGKPEAEELLDRSNKSYVYYIKPGPKCASFSVSSETLVLKVRIDALGNTIESAITNSL
;
A
#
# COMPACT_ATOMS: atom_id res chain seq x y z
N MET A 1 -22.14 37.16 -11.89
CA MET A 1 -22.17 35.69 -11.91
C MET A 1 -20.73 35.23 -11.81
N LEU A 2 -20.27 34.90 -10.60
CA LEU A 2 -18.88 34.51 -10.33
C LEU A 2 -18.75 33.01 -10.62
N LEU A 3 -18.17 32.64 -11.76
CA LEU A 3 -17.83 31.24 -12.06
C LEU A 3 -16.62 30.83 -11.22
N LEU A 4 -16.85 30.08 -10.14
CA LEU A 4 -15.80 29.33 -9.45
C LEU A 4 -15.43 28.12 -10.31
N ALA A 5 -14.26 28.16 -10.95
CA ALA A 5 -13.68 27.00 -11.60
C ALA A 5 -13.20 26.01 -10.52
N SER A 6 -13.94 24.91 -10.33
CA SER A 6 -13.48 23.77 -9.54
C SER A 6 -12.42 23.01 -10.34
N GLY A 7 -11.15 23.26 -10.06
CA GLY A 7 -10.06 22.43 -10.54
C GLY A 7 -10.16 21.04 -9.92
N ALA A 8 -10.41 20.00 -10.72
CA ALA A 8 -10.32 18.63 -10.27
C ALA A 8 -8.84 18.34 -9.92
N CYS A 9 -8.53 18.20 -8.63
CA CYS A 9 -7.25 17.67 -8.18
C CYS A 9 -7.15 16.20 -8.61
N SER A 10 -6.52 15.94 -9.76
CA SER A 10 -6.09 14.58 -10.11
C SER A 10 -4.99 14.18 -9.13
N SER A 11 -5.17 13.07 -8.40
CA SER A 11 -4.11 12.54 -7.53
C SER A 11 -2.96 12.05 -8.39
N ARG A 12 -1.71 12.18 -7.91
CA ARG A 12 -0.52 11.68 -8.63
C ARG A 12 -0.61 10.18 -8.97
N THR A 13 -1.43 9.47 -8.22
CA THR A 13 -1.69 8.03 -8.36
C THR A 13 -2.60 7.65 -9.51
N SER A 14 -3.30 8.60 -10.15
CA SER A 14 -4.27 8.30 -11.21
C SER A 14 -3.66 7.65 -12.46
N ASN A 15 -2.34 7.79 -12.62
CA ASN A 15 -1.60 7.26 -13.78
C ASN A 15 -0.99 5.88 -13.51
N PHE A 16 -1.16 5.33 -12.31
CA PHE A 16 -0.68 3.99 -12.01
C PHE A 16 -1.59 2.95 -12.67
N ASN A 17 -0.99 2.11 -13.51
CA ASN A 17 -1.65 0.94 -14.05
C ASN A 17 -1.68 -0.16 -12.98
N PHE A 18 -2.53 0.04 -11.97
CA PHE A 18 -2.67 -0.81 -10.79
C PHE A 18 -4.14 -0.91 -10.37
N ASP A 19 -4.66 -2.13 -10.23
CA ASP A 19 -6.04 -2.35 -9.76
C ASP A 19 -6.18 -2.14 -8.24
N SER A 20 -6.30 -0.87 -7.87
CA SER A 20 -6.57 -0.44 -6.50
C SER A 20 -7.88 -1.01 -5.93
N GLY A 21 -8.88 -1.28 -6.78
CA GLY A 21 -10.16 -1.83 -6.35
C GLY A 21 -10.04 -3.27 -5.90
N ALA A 22 -9.44 -4.11 -6.75
CA ALA A 22 -9.15 -5.51 -6.43
C ALA A 22 -8.26 -5.63 -5.18
N TRP A 23 -7.21 -4.81 -5.08
CA TRP A 23 -6.33 -4.79 -3.91
C TRP A 23 -7.06 -4.53 -2.59
N LYS A 24 -7.92 -3.50 -2.56
CA LYS A 24 -8.69 -3.13 -1.36
C LYS A 24 -9.77 -4.15 -1.02
N SER A 25 -10.28 -4.88 -2.01
CA SER A 25 -11.28 -5.93 -1.80
C SER A 25 -10.72 -7.14 -1.05
N ASP A 26 -9.40 -7.37 -1.14
CA ASP A 26 -8.72 -8.53 -0.56
C ASP A 26 -7.96 -8.17 0.71
N VAL A 27 -8.70 -7.81 1.76
CA VAL A 27 -8.12 -7.46 3.06
C VAL A 27 -7.31 -8.64 3.61
N HIS A 28 -6.10 -8.38 4.11
CA HIS A 28 -5.15 -9.42 4.55
C HIS A 28 -4.63 -10.38 3.46
N GLY A 29 -4.99 -10.19 2.18
CA GLY A 29 -4.56 -11.06 1.09
C GLY A 29 -5.19 -12.45 1.10
N CYS A 30 -6.35 -12.64 1.74
CA CYS A 30 -6.98 -13.94 1.94
C CYS A 30 -7.51 -14.60 0.66
N GLU A 31 -7.91 -13.79 -0.33
CA GLU A 31 -8.49 -14.25 -1.60
C GLU A 31 -7.44 -14.42 -2.71
N GLY A 32 -6.19 -14.01 -2.47
CA GLY A 32 -5.09 -14.14 -3.43
C GLY A 32 -5.05 -13.07 -4.52
N LYS A 33 -6.03 -12.17 -4.58
CA LYS A 33 -6.09 -11.08 -5.57
C LYS A 33 -4.87 -10.16 -5.46
N ARG A 34 -4.38 -9.90 -4.24
CA ARG A 34 -3.15 -9.10 -4.06
C ARG A 34 -1.91 -9.77 -4.63
N GLN A 35 -1.85 -11.10 -4.59
CA GLN A 35 -0.75 -11.86 -5.16
C GLN A 35 -0.79 -11.83 -6.69
N GLU A 36 -1.99 -11.86 -7.30
CA GLU A 36 -2.15 -11.69 -8.76
C GLU A 36 -1.65 -10.31 -9.23
N LEU A 37 -1.82 -9.28 -8.40
CA LEU A 37 -1.35 -7.91 -8.66
C LEU A 37 0.13 -7.69 -8.33
N GLN A 38 0.88 -8.71 -7.89
CA GLN A 38 2.27 -8.53 -7.46
C GLN A 38 3.15 -7.89 -8.53
N LYS A 39 3.00 -8.28 -9.80
CA LYS A 39 3.79 -7.72 -10.91
C LYS A 39 3.48 -6.24 -11.15
N GLU A 40 2.21 -5.84 -11.06
CA GLU A 40 1.79 -4.45 -11.18
C GLU A 40 2.30 -3.63 -10.00
N LEU A 41 2.22 -4.19 -8.78
CA LEU A 41 2.77 -3.57 -7.59
C LEU A 41 4.29 -3.37 -7.71
N GLU A 42 5.04 -4.37 -8.17
CA GLU A 42 6.47 -4.29 -8.41
C GLU A 42 6.83 -3.18 -9.40
N ALA A 43 6.01 -3.01 -10.45
CA ALA A 43 6.21 -1.97 -11.46
C ALA A 43 6.04 -0.56 -10.89
N ILE A 44 5.14 -0.35 -9.93
CA ILE A 44 4.88 0.98 -9.36
C ILE A 44 5.58 1.23 -8.01
N ARG A 45 6.20 0.21 -7.39
CA ARG A 45 6.63 0.32 -5.97
C ARG A 45 7.60 1.47 -5.73
N LEU A 46 8.51 1.74 -6.66
CA LEU A 46 9.50 2.81 -6.53
C LEU A 46 8.88 4.19 -6.75
N ASP A 47 7.84 4.28 -7.57
CA ASP A 47 7.09 5.51 -7.81
C ASP A 47 6.22 5.92 -6.61
N LEU A 48 6.09 5.04 -5.61
CA LEU A 48 5.46 5.36 -4.33
C LEU A 48 6.31 6.31 -3.48
N ILE A 49 7.63 6.34 -3.70
CA ILE A 49 8.55 7.21 -2.94
C ILE A 49 8.27 8.67 -3.28
N GLY A 50 8.13 9.50 -2.25
CA GLY A 50 7.75 10.91 -2.36
C GLY A 50 6.25 11.17 -2.47
N LEU A 51 5.41 10.14 -2.56
CA LEU A 51 3.96 10.31 -2.43
C LEU A 51 3.57 10.67 -1.00
N LYS A 52 2.39 11.27 -0.85
CA LYS A 52 1.83 11.56 0.47
C LYS A 52 1.17 10.31 1.05
N GLU A 53 1.13 10.23 2.38
CA GLU A 53 0.43 9.16 3.10
C GLU A 53 -1.00 8.95 2.59
N TYR A 54 -1.74 10.03 2.31
CA TYR A 54 -3.10 9.91 1.81
C TYR A 54 -3.16 9.30 0.40
N ASP A 55 -2.14 9.48 -0.44
CA ASP A 55 -2.04 8.85 -1.76
C ASP A 55 -1.83 7.32 -1.61
N ILE A 56 -0.97 6.92 -0.67
CA ILE A 56 -0.75 5.51 -0.32
C ILE A 56 -2.04 4.86 0.17
N ARG A 57 -2.76 5.54 1.08
CA ARG A 57 -4.07 5.06 1.57
C ARG A 57 -5.14 5.07 0.49
N SER A 58 -5.08 6.01 -0.45
CA SER A 58 -5.97 6.04 -1.61
C SER A 58 -5.74 4.85 -2.53
N LEU A 59 -4.49 4.40 -2.71
CA LEU A 59 -4.16 3.22 -3.53
C LEU A 59 -4.47 1.89 -2.83
N PHE A 60 -4.03 1.74 -1.59
CA PHE A 60 -3.98 0.43 -0.94
C PHE A 60 -5.04 0.26 0.15
N GLY A 61 -5.73 1.33 0.55
CA GLY A 61 -6.70 1.31 1.63
C GLY A 61 -6.05 1.46 3.01
N LYS A 62 -6.66 0.86 4.03
CA LYS A 62 -6.12 0.86 5.39
C LYS A 62 -5.01 -0.20 5.50
N PRO A 63 -3.83 0.12 6.06
CA PRO A 63 -2.79 -0.89 6.29
C PRO A 63 -3.24 -1.91 7.33
N GLU A 64 -2.71 -3.12 7.21
CA GLU A 64 -3.01 -4.18 8.17
C GLU A 64 -2.25 -4.00 9.49
N ALA A 65 -1.04 -3.43 9.44
CA ALA A 65 -0.30 -2.98 10.61
C ALA A 65 0.38 -1.63 10.36
N GLU A 66 0.50 -0.85 11.44
CA GLU A 66 1.26 0.39 11.49
C GLU A 66 2.35 0.23 12.55
N GLU A 67 3.60 0.14 12.11
CA GLU A 67 4.77 0.02 12.97
C GLU A 67 5.35 1.42 13.19
N LEU A 68 5.34 1.91 14.44
CA LEU A 68 6.02 3.15 14.79
C LEU A 68 7.52 2.91 14.87
N LEU A 69 8.29 3.77 14.23
CA LEU A 69 9.76 3.71 14.19
C LEU A 69 10.34 4.94 14.89
N ASP A 70 11.65 4.88 15.13
CA ASP A 70 12.40 6.02 15.64
C ASP A 70 12.24 7.27 14.74
N ARG A 71 12.43 8.44 15.36
CA ARG A 71 12.33 9.76 14.70
C ARG A 71 10.93 10.09 14.15
N SER A 72 9.89 9.51 14.74
CA SER A 72 8.49 9.74 14.35
C SER A 72 8.18 9.29 12.92
N ASN A 73 8.94 8.31 12.42
CA ASN A 73 8.61 7.62 11.19
C ASN A 73 7.62 6.49 11.50
N LYS A 74 6.86 6.08 10.49
CA LYS A 74 5.99 4.89 10.59
C LYS A 74 6.10 4.02 9.36
N SER A 75 5.87 2.73 9.51
CA SER A 75 5.78 1.78 8.41
C SER A 75 4.37 1.22 8.32
N TYR A 76 3.77 1.38 7.14
CA TYR A 76 2.56 0.68 6.77
C TYR A 76 2.91 -0.69 6.23
N VAL A 77 2.25 -1.72 6.76
CA VAL A 77 2.41 -3.10 6.31
C VAL A 77 1.14 -3.55 5.62
N TYR A 78 1.29 -4.02 4.38
CA TYR A 78 0.23 -4.66 3.63
C TYR A 78 0.59 -6.08 3.24
N TYR A 79 -0.29 -7.05 3.52
CA TYR A 79 -0.09 -8.44 3.12
C TYR A 79 -0.31 -8.61 1.61
N ILE A 80 0.67 -9.21 0.90
CA ILE A 80 0.54 -9.59 -0.52
C ILE A 80 0.08 -11.05 -0.62
N LYS A 81 0.63 -11.92 0.22
CA LYS A 81 0.16 -13.30 0.44
C LYS A 81 -0.75 -13.38 1.68
N PRO A 82 -1.57 -14.43 1.83
CA PRO A 82 -2.44 -14.58 2.98
C PRO A 82 -1.71 -14.35 4.32
N GLY A 83 -2.15 -13.37 5.09
CA GLY A 83 -1.61 -13.06 6.41
C GLY A 83 -2.26 -13.87 7.55
N PRO A 84 -1.81 -13.70 8.81
CA PRO A 84 -2.22 -14.50 9.96
C PRO A 84 -3.72 -14.53 10.29
N LYS A 85 -4.51 -13.61 9.72
CA LYS A 85 -5.96 -13.52 9.89
C LYS A 85 -6.75 -14.32 8.86
N CYS A 86 -6.09 -14.88 7.85
CA CYS A 86 -6.71 -15.71 6.83
C CYS A 86 -6.76 -17.18 7.25
N ALA A 87 -7.83 -17.90 6.92
CA ALA A 87 -7.94 -19.33 7.21
C ALA A 87 -6.90 -20.18 6.45
N SER A 88 -6.44 -19.70 5.30
CA SER A 88 -5.41 -20.32 4.45
C SER A 88 -3.98 -20.02 4.89
N PHE A 89 -3.79 -19.27 5.98
CA PHE A 89 -2.46 -18.91 6.47
C PHE A 89 -1.69 -20.15 6.96
N SER A 90 -0.43 -20.27 6.53
CA SER A 90 0.52 -21.24 7.06
C SER A 90 1.74 -20.54 7.62
N VAL A 91 2.07 -20.84 8.89
CA VAL A 91 3.28 -20.36 9.57
C VAL A 91 4.56 -20.82 8.85
N SER A 92 4.50 -21.92 8.09
CA SER A 92 5.65 -22.42 7.32
C SER A 92 5.89 -21.68 6.01
N SER A 93 4.97 -20.81 5.58
CA SER A 93 5.11 -20.04 4.34
C SER A 93 5.63 -18.64 4.64
N GLU A 94 6.73 -18.26 4.00
CA GLU A 94 7.22 -16.88 4.02
C GLU A 94 6.09 -15.94 3.55
N THR A 95 5.64 -15.09 4.46
CA THR A 95 4.52 -14.18 4.20
C THR A 95 5.05 -12.95 3.50
N LEU A 96 4.69 -12.77 2.24
CA LEU A 96 5.15 -11.64 1.45
C LEU A 96 4.32 -10.40 1.78
N VAL A 97 4.98 -9.28 2.09
CA VAL A 97 4.34 -8.01 2.46
C VAL A 97 4.94 -6.84 1.70
N LEU A 98 4.12 -5.82 1.45
CA LEU A 98 4.56 -4.47 1.07
C LEU A 98 4.74 -3.65 2.35
N LYS A 99 5.95 -3.17 2.60
CA LYS A 99 6.25 -2.16 3.63
C LYS A 99 6.44 -0.80 2.98
N VAL A 100 5.66 0.18 3.42
CA VAL A 100 5.77 1.59 2.98
C VAL A 100 6.16 2.43 4.20
N ARG A 101 7.38 2.97 4.21
CA ARG A 101 7.87 3.83 5.30
C ARG A 101 7.56 5.28 4.99
N ILE A 102 6.99 5.96 5.97
CA ILE A 102 6.51 7.34 5.90
C ILE A 102 7.23 8.15 6.98
N ASP A 103 7.72 9.33 6.59
CA ASP A 103 8.36 10.26 7.51
C ASP A 103 7.35 11.03 8.39
N ALA A 104 7.85 11.77 9.37
CA ALA A 104 7.02 12.60 10.26
C ALA A 104 6.20 13.69 9.54
N LEU A 105 6.52 13.99 8.27
CA LEU A 105 5.83 14.97 7.43
C LEU A 105 4.79 14.32 6.50
N GLY A 106 4.60 13.00 6.62
CA GLY A 106 3.64 12.24 5.83
C GLY A 106 4.12 11.96 4.40
N ASN A 107 5.43 11.98 4.13
CA ASN A 107 5.99 11.58 2.83
C ASN A 107 6.50 10.15 2.88
N THR A 108 6.24 9.38 1.81
CA THR A 108 6.86 8.07 1.64
C THR A 108 8.36 8.22 1.39
N ILE A 109 9.19 7.60 2.21
CA ILE A 109 10.65 7.59 2.11
C ILE A 109 11.22 6.24 1.72
N GLU A 110 10.43 5.16 1.84
CA GLU A 110 10.79 3.82 1.37
C GLU A 110 9.55 3.02 0.96
N SER A 111 9.72 2.16 -0.03
CA SER A 111 8.74 1.17 -0.45
C SER A 111 9.45 -0.14 -0.83
N ALA A 112 9.19 -1.19 -0.06
CA ALA A 112 9.87 -2.47 -0.20
C ALA A 112 8.87 -3.64 -0.12
N ILE A 113 9.07 -4.63 -0.98
CA ILE A 113 8.41 -5.93 -0.85
C ILE A 113 9.40 -6.83 -0.10
N THR A 114 8.95 -7.41 1.00
CA THR A 114 9.79 -8.22 1.89
C THR A 114 9.00 -9.39 2.45
N ASN A 115 9.72 -10.41 2.92
CA ASN A 115 9.12 -11.47 3.70
C ASN A 115 8.95 -10.97 5.13
N SER A 116 7.73 -10.97 5.66
CA SER A 116 7.51 -10.74 7.09
C SER A 116 7.99 -11.97 7.86
N LEU A 117 8.90 -11.73 8.81
CA LEU A 117 9.37 -12.71 9.78
C LEU A 117 8.23 -13.18 10.70
#